data_AF-A0A9X5CQJ6-F1
#
_entry.id   AF-A0A9X5CQJ6-F1
#
_cell.length_a   1.000
_cell.length_b   1.000
_cell.length_c   1.000
_cell.angle_alpha   90.00
_cell.angle_beta   90.00
_cell.angle_gamma   90.00
#
_symmetry.space_group_name_H-M   'P 1'
#
loop_
_entity.id
_entity.type
_entity.pdbx_description
1 polymer ?
#
loop_
_entity_poly.entity_id
_entity_poly.type
_entity_poly.pdbx_seq_one_letter_code
_entity_poly.pdbx_strand_id
1 'polypeptide(L)' 'GARRPQGALTKLHLAATVQAAAPHQRARGRSGRGLVVRRDDLRQATREGREGNLVLFVVDASGSMAARQRMSAV' A
#
# COMPACT_ATOMS: atom_id res chain seq x y z
N GLY A 1 0.81 -4.21 0.72
CA GLY A 1 -0.32 -5.08 0.31
C GLY A 1 -0.04 -5.83 -0.98
N ALA A 2 -1.08 -6.20 -1.74
CA ALA A 2 -0.95 -6.84 -3.06
C ALA A 2 -2.01 -6.31 -4.03
N ARG A 3 -1.68 -6.15 -5.32
CA ARG A 3 -2.59 -5.68 -6.38
C ARG A 3 -2.51 -6.52 -7.65
N ARG A 4 -3.51 -6.45 -8.54
CA ARG A 4 -3.37 -6.99 -9.90
C ARG A 4 -2.31 -6.20 -10.68
N PRO A 5 -1.44 -6.82 -11.47
CA PRO A 5 -0.53 -6.11 -12.38
C PRO A 5 -1.32 -5.36 -13.46
N GLN A 6 -0.99 -4.09 -13.68
CA GLN A 6 -1.52 -3.28 -14.80
C GLN A 6 -0.66 -3.38 -16.07
N GLY A 7 0.43 -4.17 -16.02
CA GLY A 7 1.41 -4.33 -17.07
C GLY A 7 2.34 -5.51 -16.74
N ALA A 8 3.62 -5.42 -17.12
CA ALA A 8 4.60 -6.44 -16.77
C ALA A 8 4.68 -6.63 -15.24
N LEU A 9 4.66 -7.90 -14.81
CA LEU A 9 4.78 -8.26 -13.40
C LEU A 9 6.19 -7.90 -12.90
N THR A 10 6.29 -7.09 -11.85
CA THR A 10 7.60 -6.71 -11.29
C THR A 10 8.02 -7.58 -10.10
N LYS A 11 7.21 -7.61 -9.03
CA LYS A 11 7.46 -8.43 -7.83
C LYS A 11 6.23 -9.26 -7.49
N LEU A 12 6.33 -10.59 -7.63
CA LEU A 12 5.23 -11.50 -7.32
C LEU A 12 4.95 -11.52 -5.82
N HIS A 13 3.68 -11.37 -5.46
CA HIS A 13 3.18 -11.65 -4.13
C HIS A 13 2.62 -13.08 -4.09
N LEU A 14 3.45 -14.04 -3.68
CA LEU A 14 3.14 -15.48 -3.78
C LEU A 14 1.84 -15.87 -3.03
N ALA A 15 1.73 -15.50 -1.76
CA ALA A 15 0.56 -15.86 -0.94
C ALA A 15 -0.75 -15.31 -1.53
N ALA A 16 -0.80 -14.02 -1.87
CA ALA A 16 -1.95 -13.39 -2.52
C ALA A 16 -2.28 -13.99 -3.90
N THR A 17 -1.27 -14.45 -4.65
CA THR A 17 -1.49 -15.15 -5.93
C THR A 17 -2.11 -16.53 -5.71
N VAL A 18 -1.62 -17.28 -4.72
CA VAL A 18 -2.19 -18.58 -4.33
C VAL A 18 -3.63 -18.41 -3.83
N GLN A 19 -3.89 -17.42 -2.97
CA GLN A 19 -5.23 -17.09 -2.48
C GLN A 19 -6.18 -16.70 -3.62
N ALA A 20 -5.71 -15.94 -4.61
CA ALA A 20 -6.51 -15.58 -5.77
C ALA A 20 -6.84 -16.80 -6.67
N ALA A 21 -5.89 -17.73 -6.83
CA ALA A 21 -6.09 -18.92 -7.66
C ALA A 21 -6.98 -19.98 -6.98
N ALA A 22 -6.93 -20.10 -5.65
CA ALA A 22 -7.52 -21.21 -4.90
C ALA A 22 -9.04 -21.44 -5.13
N PRO A 23 -9.91 -20.42 -5.17
CA PRO A 23 -11.35 -20.61 -5.37
C PRO A 23 -11.70 -21.23 -6.72
N HIS A 24 -10.86 -21.03 -7.73
CA HIS A 24 -11.16 -21.41 -9.11
C HIS A 24 -10.74 -22.85 -9.48
N GLN A 25 -10.08 -23.57 -8.57
CA GLN A 25 -9.40 -24.82 -8.92
C GLN A 25 -10.34 -25.93 -9.38
N ARG A 26 -11.54 -26.03 -8.78
CA ARG A 26 -12.57 -27.00 -9.21
C ARG A 26 -13.03 -26.71 -10.64
N ALA A 27 -13.42 -25.47 -10.91
CA ALA A 27 -13.87 -25.04 -12.24
C ALA A 27 -12.77 -25.14 -13.31
N ARG A 28 -11.50 -25.05 -12.91
CA ARG A 28 -10.34 -25.21 -13.81
C ARG A 28 -9.89 -26.67 -14.00
N GLY A 29 -10.59 -27.63 -13.40
CA GLY A 29 -10.30 -29.06 -13.58
C GLY A 29 -8.99 -29.51 -12.93
N ARG A 30 -8.59 -28.92 -11.80
CA ARG A 30 -7.36 -29.34 -11.10
C ARG A 30 -7.44 -30.83 -10.74
N SER A 31 -6.54 -31.63 -11.31
CA SER A 31 -6.44 -33.08 -11.10
C SER A 31 -5.20 -33.52 -10.32
N GLY A 32 -4.25 -32.60 -10.08
CA GLY A 32 -2.94 -32.92 -9.50
C GLY A 32 -2.56 -32.10 -8.25
N ARG A 33 -1.32 -32.28 -7.81
CA ARG A 33 -0.74 -31.60 -6.64
C ARG A 33 -0.56 -30.09 -6.86
N GLY A 34 -0.35 -29.65 -8.10
CA GLY A 34 -0.18 -28.24 -8.46
C GLY A 34 -1.49 -27.46 -8.56
N LEU A 35 -1.43 -26.15 -8.30
CA LEU A 35 -2.50 -25.21 -8.62
C LEU A 35 -2.48 -24.85 -10.11
N VAL A 36 -3.65 -24.78 -10.73
CA VAL A 36 -3.82 -24.17 -12.06
C VAL A 36 -3.86 -22.66 -11.88
N VAL A 37 -2.75 -21.99 -12.17
CA VAL A 37 -2.59 -20.53 -12.08
C VAL A 37 -2.75 -19.90 -13.45
N ARG A 38 -3.56 -18.84 -13.55
CA ARG A 38 -3.77 -18.02 -14.74
C ARG A 38 -3.27 -16.60 -14.50
N ARG A 39 -3.11 -15.80 -15.57
CA ARG A 39 -2.67 -14.40 -15.47
C ARG A 39 -3.52 -13.57 -14.50
N ASP A 40 -4.82 -13.81 -14.45
CA ASP A 40 -5.74 -13.07 -13.57
C ASP A 40 -5.58 -13.36 -12.08
N ASP A 41 -4.84 -14.43 -11.72
CA ASP A 41 -4.52 -14.74 -10.33
C ASP A 41 -3.28 -13.99 -9.86
N LEU A 42 -2.42 -13.54 -10.79
CA LEU A 42 -1.16 -12.90 -10.43
C LEU A 42 -1.43 -11.67 -9.57
N ARG A 43 -0.70 -11.59 -8.45
CA ARG A 43 -0.70 -10.42 -7.57
C ARG A 43 0.72 -9.88 -7.47
N GLN A 44 0.86 -8.57 -7.64
CA GLN A 44 2.10 -7.84 -7.47
C GLN A 44 2.17 -7.29 -6.04
N ALA A 45 3.32 -7.43 -5.39
CA ALA A 45 3.57 -6.87 -4.07
C ALA A 45 3.53 -5.34 -4.14
N THR A 46 2.70 -4.71 -3.31
CA THR A 46 2.70 -3.26 -3.12
C THR A 46 3.58 -2.90 -1.93
N ARG A 47 4.53 -2.00 -2.16
CA ARG A 47 5.26 -1.32 -1.09
C ARG A 47 4.51 -0.04 -0.80
N GLU A 48 4.06 0.10 0.43
CA GLU A 48 3.60 1.37 0.96
C GLU A 48 4.79 1.96 1.72
N GLY A 49 5.31 3.07 1.21
CA GLY A 49 6.27 3.86 1.94
C GLY A 49 5.55 4.53 3.10
N ARG A 50 6.14 4.48 4.30
CA ARG A 50 5.77 5.40 5.38
C ARG A 50 6.69 6.59 5.24
N GLU A 51 6.17 7.69 4.73
CA GLU A 51 6.88 8.97 4.75
C GLU A 51 6.57 9.65 6.08
N GLY A 52 7.62 10.09 6.78
CA GLY A 52 7.47 10.88 8.01
C GLY A 52 7.48 12.37 7.66
N ASN A 53 6.46 13.11 8.10
CA ASN A 53 6.45 14.57 7.99
C ASN A 53 7.12 15.18 9.23
N LEU A 54 8.31 15.72 9.07
CA LEU A 54 8.92 16.56 10.10
C LEU A 54 8.35 17.98 9.99
N VAL A 55 7.52 18.36 10.96
CA VAL A 55 7.02 19.74 11.11
C VAL A 55 7.79 20.40 12.24
N LEU A 56 8.58 21.43 11.94
CA LEU A 56 9.32 22.21 12.93
C LEU A 56 8.64 23.57 13.12
N PHE A 57 8.14 23.83 14.32
CA PHE A 57 7.65 25.15 14.70
C PHE A 57 8.80 25.92 15.35
N VAL A 58 9.16 27.07 14.77
CA VAL A 58 10.11 28.02 15.35
C VAL A 58 9.31 29.23 15.84
N VAL A 59 9.35 29.48 17.14
CA VAL A 59 8.61 30.57 17.79
C VAL A 59 9.61 31.60 18.29
N ASP A 60 9.41 32.87 17.91
CA ASP A 60 10.13 33.98 18.52
C ASP A 60 9.45 34.39 19.84
N ALA A 61 10.19 34.29 20.94
CA ALA A 61 9.73 34.66 22.29
C ALA A 61 10.09 36.12 22.65
N SER A 62 10.52 36.94 21.70
CA SER A 62 10.78 38.36 21.95
C SER A 62 9.49 39.11 22.36
N GLY A 63 9.62 40.12 23.23
CA GLY A 63 8.47 40.91 23.70
C GLY A 63 7.69 41.64 22.60
N SER A 64 8.30 41.83 21.42
CA SER A 64 7.65 42.43 20.24
C SER A 64 6.54 41.54 19.65
N MET A 65 6.64 40.23 19.84
CA MET A 65 5.64 39.26 19.37
C MET A 65 4.40 39.23 20.27
N ALA A 66 4.54 39.50 21.57
CA ALA A 66 3.42 39.62 22.52
C ALA A 66 2.52 40.83 22.23
N ALA A 67 3.08 41.91 21.69
CA ALA A 67 2.33 43.12 21.31
C ALA A 67 1.42 42.91 20.08
N ARG A 68 1.58 41.82 19.32
CA ARG A 68 0.90 41.57 18.03
C ARG A 68 -0.21 40.50 18.10
N GLN A 69 -0.68 40.16 19.29
CA GLN A 69 -1.56 39.01 19.51
C GLN A 69 -2.98 39.21 18.95
N ARG A 70 -3.21 38.72 17.72
CA ARG A 70 -4.44 38.04 17.27
C ARG A 70 -4.09 36.91 16.30
N MET A 71 -3.55 35.81 16.81
CA MET A 71 -3.76 34.49 16.19
C MET A 71 -4.75 33.74 17.08
N SER A 72 -6.04 33.99 16.86
CA SER A 72 -7.10 33.18 17.41
C SER A 72 -7.09 31.85 16.66
N ALA A 73 -6.69 30.79 17.33
CA ALA A 73 -6.98 29.45 16.86
C ALA A 73 -8.49 29.19 17.06
N VAL A 74 -9.22 29.06 15.95
CA VAL A 74 -10.46 28.28 15.81
C VAL A 74 -10.39 27.57 14.47
#